data_AF-A0A7W7Z5V1-F1
#
_entry.id   AF-A0A7W7Z5V1-F1
#
_cell.length_a   1.000
_cell.length_b   1.000
_cell.length_c   1.000
_cell.angle_alpha   90.00
_cell.angle_beta   90.00
_cell.angle_gamma   90.00
#
_symmetry.space_group_name_H-M   'P 1'
#
loop_
_entity.id
_entity.type
_entity.pdbx_description
1 polymer ?
#
loop_
_entity_poly.entity_id
_entity_poly.type
_entity_poly.pdbx_seq_one_letter_code
_entity_poly.pdbx_strand_id
1 'polypeptide(L)'
;MTAGRNSGDGGSALIAIRRPSLREARDGAEIVFVRLHDRQRVKIFAATCYESWQQWGAPRTLLSQNVELVELWRRGGLHGFSPRAEAGDDA
;
A
#
# COMPACT_ATOMS: atom_id res chain seq x y z
N MET A 1 -13.56 16.09 -15.62
CA MET A 1 -12.58 16.66 -14.68
C MET A 1 -11.38 15.73 -14.66
N THR A 2 -10.28 16.18 -15.24
CA THR A 2 -9.11 15.37 -15.58
C THR A 2 -8.12 15.42 -14.42
N ALA A 3 -7.94 14.31 -13.69
CA ALA A 3 -6.92 14.24 -12.65
C ALA A 3 -5.55 14.05 -13.30
N GLY A 4 -4.63 14.95 -12.97
CA GLY A 4 -3.38 15.21 -13.68
C GLY A 4 -2.31 14.13 -13.56
N ARG A 5 -1.47 14.11 -14.60
CA ARG A 5 -0.13 13.52 -14.64
C ARG A 5 0.72 14.07 -13.48
N ASN A 6 1.41 13.18 -12.78
CA ASN A 6 2.67 13.52 -12.11
C ASN A 6 3.71 12.45 -12.46
N SER A 7 4.68 12.85 -13.29
CA SER A 7 5.87 12.06 -13.61
C SER A 7 7.09 12.75 -12.99
N GLY A 8 7.84 12.00 -12.18
CA GLY A 8 9.28 12.24 -11.95
C GLY A 8 9.70 12.60 -10.52
N ASP A 9 9.85 11.60 -9.64
CA ASP A 9 10.82 11.67 -8.52
C ASP A 9 11.07 10.26 -7.94
N GLY A 10 12.01 9.46 -8.50
CA GLY A 10 12.36 8.12 -7.96
C GLY A 10 11.18 7.23 -7.52
N GLY A 11 10.07 7.32 -8.26
CA GLY A 11 8.73 7.36 -7.66
C GLY A 11 8.25 6.07 -7.04
N SER A 12 8.01 6.07 -5.73
CA SER A 12 7.36 4.95 -5.07
C SER A 12 5.88 4.85 -5.47
N ALA A 13 5.50 3.87 -6.29
CA ALA A 13 4.13 3.66 -6.73
C ALA A 13 3.41 2.62 -5.85
N LEU A 14 2.16 2.87 -5.45
CA LEU A 14 1.35 1.85 -4.78
C LEU A 14 0.81 0.85 -5.80
N ILE A 15 1.14 -0.43 -5.62
CA ILE A 15 0.75 -1.53 -6.52
C ILE A 15 -0.48 -2.25 -6.00
N ALA A 16 -0.62 -2.44 -4.69
CA ALA A 16 -1.76 -3.17 -4.12
C ALA A 16 -1.96 -2.84 -2.64
N ILE A 17 -3.22 -2.92 -2.20
CA ILE A 17 -3.59 -3.00 -0.78
C ILE A 17 -4.35 -4.30 -0.61
N ARG A 18 -3.87 -5.17 0.28
CA ARG A 18 -4.45 -6.50 0.47
C ARG A 18 -4.48 -6.93 1.93
N ARG A 19 -5.27 -7.98 2.19
CA ARG A 19 -5.19 -8.72 3.44
C ARG A 19 -3.82 -9.42 3.57
N PRO A 20 -3.32 -9.59 4.80
CA PRO A 20 -2.11 -10.36 5.07
C PRO A 20 -2.31 -11.84 4.69
N SER A 21 -1.22 -12.50 4.31
CA SER A 21 -1.15 -13.96 4.30
C SER A 21 -1.17 -14.50 5.74
N LEU A 22 -1.38 -15.81 5.92
CA LEU A 22 -1.38 -16.44 7.26
C LEU A 22 -0.09 -16.17 8.03
N ARG A 23 1.06 -16.14 7.35
CA ARG A 23 2.35 -15.83 7.98
C ARG A 23 2.42 -14.36 8.40
N GLU A 24 2.09 -13.44 7.51
CA GLU A 24 2.11 -12.00 7.80
C GLU A 24 1.11 -11.62 8.90
N ALA A 25 -0.03 -12.31 8.99
CA ALA A 25 -1.01 -12.13 10.04
C ALA A 25 -0.50 -12.61 11.42
N ARG A 26 0.28 -13.71 11.45
CA ARG A 26 0.96 -14.16 12.69
C ARG A 26 2.00 -13.16 13.16
N ASP A 27 2.60 -12.42 12.23
CA ASP A 27 3.53 -11.32 12.51
C ASP A 27 2.80 -10.01 12.88
N GLY A 28 1.47 -10.05 13.05
CA GLY A 28 0.66 -8.94 13.54
C GLY A 28 0.14 -7.98 12.47
N ALA A 29 0.36 -8.23 11.18
CA ALA A 29 -0.17 -7.36 10.12
C ALA A 29 -1.68 -7.53 9.94
N GLU A 30 -2.41 -6.41 9.80
CA GLU A 30 -3.83 -6.38 9.43
C GLU A 30 -4.03 -5.94 7.97
N ILE A 31 -3.09 -5.15 7.45
CA ILE A 31 -3.09 -4.58 6.12
C ILE A 31 -1.69 -4.74 5.53
N VAL A 32 -1.60 -5.08 4.25
CA VAL A 32 -0.33 -5.09 3.53
C VAL A 32 -0.43 -4.19 2.30
N PHE A 33 0.44 -3.17 2.26
CA PHE A 33 0.67 -2.35 1.09
C PHE A 33 1.85 -2.94 0.30
N VAL A 34 1.68 -3.09 -1.00
CA VAL A 34 2.76 -3.47 -1.91
C VAL A 34 3.08 -2.27 -2.76
N ARG A 35 4.34 -1.80 -2.72
CA ARG A 35 4.80 -0.65 -3.49
C ARG A 35 5.95 -1.03 -4.42
N LEU A 36 6.05 -0.36 -5.56
CA LEU A 36 7.25 -0.36 -6.39
C LEU A 36 8.09 0.83 -5.95
N HIS A 37 9.31 0.60 -5.48
CA HIS A 37 10.28 1.65 -5.13
C HIS A 37 11.64 1.25 -5.66
N ASP A 38 12.31 2.13 -6.42
CA ASP A 38 13.59 1.84 -7.07
C ASP A 38 13.61 0.52 -7.84
N ARG A 39 12.53 0.25 -8.60
CA ARG A 39 12.30 -1.00 -9.36
C ARG A 39 12.16 -2.26 -8.51
N GLN A 40 12.10 -2.15 -7.19
CA GLN A 40 11.90 -3.28 -6.27
C GLN A 40 10.52 -3.23 -5.63
N ARG A 41 9.93 -4.41 -5.40
CA ARG A 41 8.68 -4.53 -4.65
C ARG A 41 8.96 -4.50 -3.16
N VAL A 42 8.41 -3.51 -2.48
CA VAL A 42 8.49 -3.35 -1.02
C VAL A 42 7.13 -3.65 -0.42
N LYS A 43 7.11 -4.45 0.65
CA LYS A 43 5.90 -4.69 1.46
C LYS A 43 5.95 -3.78 2.69
N ILE A 44 4.87 -3.08 2.93
CA ILE A 44 4.65 -2.30 4.14
C ILE A 44 3.50 -2.94 4.87
N PHE A 45 3.73 -3.28 6.13
CA PHE A 45 2.74 -3.90 7.00
C PHE A 45 2.14 -2.82 7.89
N ALA A 46 0.84 -2.91 8.14
CA ALA A 46 0.15 -2.03 9.06
C ALA A 46 -0.81 -2.79 9.96
N ALA A 47 -1.00 -2.28 11.18
CA ALA A 47 -1.94 -2.81 12.16
C ALA A 47 -2.48 -1.69 13.04
N THR A 48 -3.68 -1.88 13.56
CA THR A 48 -4.32 -0.99 14.53
C THR A 48 -3.95 -1.43 15.95
N CYS A 49 -3.47 -0.53 16.78
CA CYS A 49 -3.14 -0.79 18.19
C CYS A 49 -3.58 0.39 19.06
N TYR A 50 -4.36 0.14 20.12
CA TYR A 50 -4.80 1.17 21.09
C TYR A 50 -5.31 2.44 20.40
N GLU A 51 -6.31 2.29 19.53
CA GLU A 51 -6.93 3.37 18.73
C GLU A 51 -6.03 4.05 17.67
N SER A 52 -4.72 3.82 17.73
CA SER A 52 -3.73 4.27 16.76
C SER A 52 -3.43 3.21 15.70
N TRP A 53 -2.66 3.56 14.67
CA TRP A 53 -2.10 2.61 13.71
C TRP A 53 -0.57 2.62 13.74
N GLN A 54 0.02 1.48 13.43
CA GLN A 54 1.46 1.28 13.32
C GLN A 54 1.81 0.77 11.93
N GLN A 55 2.98 1.15 11.41
CA GLN A 55 3.48 0.67 10.12
C GLN A 55 4.95 0.24 10.23
N TRP A 56 5.33 -0.83 9.52
CA TRP A 56 6.70 -1.34 9.50
C TRP A 56 7.06 -2.04 8.19
N GLY A 57 8.33 -2.43 8.05
CA GLY A 57 8.85 -3.17 6.89
C GLY A 57 9.50 -2.32 5.80
N ALA A 58 9.52 -0.99 5.94
CA ALA A 58 10.13 -0.07 4.98
C ALA A 58 10.68 1.21 5.64
N PRO A 59 11.52 1.99 4.94
CA PRO A 59 11.97 3.30 5.41
C PRO A 59 10.83 4.28 5.69
N ARG A 60 11.05 5.20 6.64
CA ARG A 60 10.05 6.18 7.13
C ARG A 60 9.35 6.96 6.01
N THR A 61 10.07 7.32 4.95
CA THR A 61 9.54 8.04 3.78
C THR A 61 8.44 7.28 3.05
N LEU A 62 8.48 5.95 3.05
CA LEU A 62 7.45 5.10 2.45
C LEU A 62 6.30 4.80 3.41
N LEU A 63 6.58 4.70 4.71
CA LEU A 63 5.56 4.46 5.74
C LEU A 63 4.58 5.64 5.84
N SER A 64 5.07 6.88 5.82
CA SER A 64 4.23 8.08 5.95
C SER A 64 3.24 8.30 4.80
N GLN A 65 3.41 7.61 3.68
CA GLN A 65 2.57 7.80 2.49
C GLN A 65 1.28 6.97 2.49
N ASN A 66 1.05 6.10 3.49
CA ASN A 66 -0.12 5.20 3.50
C ASN A 66 -1.17 5.59 4.55
N VAL A 67 -0.98 6.71 5.27
CA VAL A 67 -1.81 7.10 6.42
C VAL A 67 -3.30 7.19 6.08
N GLU A 68 -3.64 7.93 5.04
CA GLU A 68 -5.03 8.10 4.60
C GLU A 68 -5.67 6.77 4.17
N LEU A 69 -4.88 5.87 3.58
CA LEU A 69 -5.33 4.57 3.12
C LEU A 69 -5.59 3.61 4.30
N VAL A 70 -4.81 3.69 5.38
CA VAL A 70 -5.09 2.92 6.61
C VAL A 70 -6.45 3.34 7.20
N GLU A 71 -6.71 4.64 7.27
CA GLU A 71 -8.00 5.17 7.76
C GLU A 71 -9.18 4.72 6.88
N LEU A 72 -9.04 4.81 5.56
CA LEU A 72 -10.05 4.34 4.62
C LEU A 72 -10.31 2.84 4.74
N TRP A 73 -9.26 2.03 4.95
CA TRP A 73 -9.40 0.60 5.20
C TRP A 73 -10.18 0.32 6.47
N ARG A 74 -9.86 0.99 7.58
CA ARG A 74 -10.57 0.82 8.87
C ARG A 74 -12.06 1.14 8.77
N ARG A 75 -12.43 2.11 7.93
CA ARG A 75 -13.83 2.48 7.68
C ARG A 75 -14.56 1.53 6.71
N GLY A 76 -13.91 0.46 6.24
CA GLY A 76 -14.46 -0.49 5.27
C GLY A 76 -14.44 0.01 3.81
N GLY A 77 -13.77 1.12 3.53
CA GLY A 77 -13.78 1.79 2.23
C GLY A 77 -12.78 1.24 1.19
N LEU A 78 -11.91 0.28 1.57
CA LEU A 78 -10.82 -0.22 0.73
C LEU A 78 -10.77 -1.76 0.59
N HIS A 79 -11.91 -2.44 0.64
CA HIS A 79 -11.93 -3.87 0.34
C HIS A 79 -11.60 -4.13 -1.14
N GLY A 80 -10.39 -4.64 -1.40
CA GLY A 80 -9.99 -5.11 -2.73
C GLY A 80 -9.38 -4.05 -3.66
N PHE A 81 -8.72 -3.01 -3.13
CA PHE A 81 -7.99 -2.05 -3.98
C PHE A 81 -6.80 -2.74 -4.67
N SER A 82 -7.03 -3.09 -5.94
CA SER A 82 -6.00 -3.35 -6.93
C SER A 82 -6.11 -2.19 -7.92
N PRO A 83 -5.16 -1.24 -7.97
CA PRO A 83 -5.10 -0.30 -9.07
C PRO A 83 -5.00 -1.16 -10.33
N ARG A 84 -6.03 -1.05 -11.15
CA ARG A 84 -6.18 -1.73 -12.43
C ARG A 84 -4.82 -1.74 -13.14
N ALA A 85 -4.32 -2.93 -13.50
CA ALA A 85 -3.19 -3.07 -14.40
C ALA A 85 -3.55 -2.34 -15.70
N GLU A 86 -3.03 -1.14 -15.90
CA GLU A 86 -3.16 -0.47 -17.18
C GLU A 86 -2.13 -1.10 -18.13
N ALA A 87 -2.67 -1.96 -19.01
CA ALA A 87 -2.27 -2.31 -20.36
C ALA A 87 -0.76 -2.49 -20.66
N GLY A 88 -0.38 -3.74 -20.90
CA GLY A 88 0.70 -4.10 -21.81
C GLY A 88 0.15 -5.08 -22.85
N ASP A 89 -0.12 -4.54 -24.04
CA ASP A 89 -0.28 -5.22 -25.31
C ASP A 89 0.88 -6.22 -25.52
N ASP A 90 0.59 -7.47 -25.85
CA ASP A 90 1.49 -8.28 -26.68
C ASP A 90 0.67 -9.38 -27.37
N ALA A 91 1.01 -9.58 -28.64
CA ALA A 91 0.26 -10.25 -29.69
C ALA A 91 0.10 -11.77 -29.53
#